data_AF-A0A7D5M734-F1
#
_entry.id   AF-A0A7D5M734-F1
#
_cell.length_a   1.000
_cell.length_b   1.000
_cell.length_c   1.000
_cell.angle_alpha   90.00
_cell.angle_beta   90.00
_cell.angle_gamma   90.00
#
_symmetry.space_group_name_H-M   'P 1'
#
loop_
_entity.id
_entity.type
_entity.pdbx_description
1 polymer ?
#
loop_
_entity_poly.entity_id
_entity_poly.type
_entity_poly.pdbx_seq_one_letter_code
_entity_poly.pdbx_strand_id
1 'polypeptide(L)' 'MSVNTIKKAKKLVESGGVIQIENDLFQIKSSSDPDKSYFVTSDTCECPGFKNFYKFHHGKGLKANCSHLEAIRIFKQDS' A
#
# COMPACT_ATOMS: atom_id res chain seq x y z
N MET A 1 -4.56 -3.85 -14.06
CA MET A 1 -4.09 -4.12 -12.68
C MET A 1 -3.85 -5.62 -12.54
N SER A 2 -2.74 -6.03 -11.93
CA SER A 2 -2.43 -7.46 -11.78
C SER A 2 -3.28 -8.10 -10.68
N VAL A 3 -3.95 -9.21 -10.99
CA VAL A 3 -4.81 -9.98 -10.06
C VAL A 3 -4.07 -10.33 -8.75
N ASN A 4 -2.75 -10.54 -8.83
CA ASN A 4 -1.90 -10.85 -7.70
C ASN A 4 -1.75 -9.69 -6.71
N THR A 5 -1.78 -8.44 -7.18
CA THR A 5 -1.66 -7.24 -6.33
C THR A 5 -2.89 -7.11 -5.44
N ILE A 6 -4.08 -7.30 -6.00
CA ILE A 6 -5.35 -7.24 -5.26
C ILE A 6 -5.45 -8.39 -4.25
N LYS A 7 -5.09 -9.63 -4.66
CA LYS A 7 -5.06 -10.78 -3.74
C LYS A 7 -4.11 -10.57 -2.56
N LYS A 8 -2.91 -10.01 -2.79
CA LYS A 8 -1.96 -9.69 -1.72
C LYS A 8 -2.48 -8.58 -0.81
N ALA A 9 -3.10 -7.54 -1.38
CA ALA A 9 -3.68 -6.45 -0.62
C ALA A 9 -4.81 -6.93 0.31
N LYS A 10 -5.76 -7.74 -0.20
CA LYS A 10 -6.81 -8.36 0.62
C LYS A 10 -6.23 -9.20 1.76
N LYS A 11 -5.31 -10.11 1.43
CA LYS A 11 -4.68 -10.97 2.44
C LYS A 11 -3.94 -10.19 3.53
N LEU A 12 -3.32 -9.05 3.18
CA LEU A 12 -2.70 -8.15 4.16
C LEU A 12 -3.72 -7.55 5.12
N VAL A 13 -4.87 -7.10 4.61
CA VAL A 13 -5.97 -6.58 5.42
C VAL A 13 -6.54 -7.68 6.33
N GLU A 14 -6.87 -8.84 5.76
CA GLU A 14 -7.42 -9.99 6.49
C GLU A 14 -6.47 -10.52 7.56
N SER A 15 -5.16 -10.46 7.32
CA SER A 15 -4.14 -10.89 8.28
C SER A 15 -3.84 -9.86 9.38
N GLY A 16 -4.50 -8.70 9.39
CA GLY A 16 -4.19 -7.61 10.32
C GLY A 16 -2.83 -6.95 10.06
N GLY A 17 -2.34 -7.04 8.82
CA GLY A 17 -1.09 -6.43 8.38
C GLY A 17 -1.20 -4.93 8.08
N VAL A 18 -2.41 -4.36 8.13
CA VAL A 18 -2.69 -2.93 7.99
C VAL A 18 -3.13 -2.39 9.34
N ILE A 19 -2.39 -1.42 9.86
CA ILE A 19 -2.65 -0.76 11.14
C ILE A 19 -2.89 0.72 10.85
N GLN A 20 -4.06 1.22 11.20
CA GLN A 20 -4.31 2.66 11.14
C GLN A 20 -3.62 3.33 12.33
N ILE A 21 -2.71 4.27 12.03
CA ILE A 21 -2.01 5.06 13.05
C ILE A 21 -2.72 6.40 13.24
N GLU A 22 -3.09 7.07 12.13
CA GLU A 22 -3.85 8.33 12.12
C GLU A 22 -4.93 8.34 11.02
N ASN A 23 -5.67 9.45 10.87
CA ASN A 23 -6.73 9.59 9.85
C ASN A 23 -6.23 9.36 8.41
N ASP A 24 -5.01 9.77 8.09
CA ASP A 24 -4.39 9.58 6.77
C ASP A 24 -3.07 8.83 6.80
N LEU A 25 -2.73 8.17 7.92
CA LEU A 25 -1.48 7.46 8.10
C LEU A 25 -1.73 6.01 8.51
N PHE A 26 -1.27 5.09 7.67
CA PHE A 26 -1.41 3.65 7.86
C PHE A 26 -0.03 3.01 7.85
N GLN A 27 0.21 2.13 8.80
CA GLN A 27 1.39 1.29 8.84
C GLN A 27 1.04 -0.07 8.24
N ILE A 28 1.78 -0.49 7.21
CA ILE A 28 1.55 -1.75 6.52
C ILE A 28 2.79 -2.63 6.63
N LYS A 29 2.62 -3.84 7.14
CA LYS A 29 3.69 -4.85 7.18
C LYS A 29 4.00 -5.35 5.78
N SER A 30 5.27 -5.62 5.52
CA SER A 30 5.67 -6.21 4.24
C SER A 30 5.09 -7.63 4.15
N SER A 31 4.47 -7.94 3.02
CA SER A 31 4.02 -9.30 2.74
C SER A 31 5.17 -10.31 2.61
N SER A 32 6.40 -9.82 2.38
CA SER A 32 7.59 -10.67 2.20
C SER A 32 8.47 -10.72 3.45
N ASP A 33 8.50 -9.66 4.25
CA ASP A 33 9.32 -9.54 5.45
C ASP A 33 8.47 -9.04 6.63
N PRO A 34 8.09 -9.90 7.59
CA PRO A 34 7.23 -9.49 8.71
C PRO A 34 7.89 -8.45 9.63
N ASP A 35 9.22 -8.38 9.67
CA ASP A 35 10.01 -7.39 10.41
C ASP A 35 10.04 -6.01 9.75
N LYS A 36 9.64 -5.90 8.48
CA LYS A 36 9.60 -4.62 7.78
C LYS A 36 8.16 -4.10 7.75
N SER A 37 8.00 -2.86 8.15
CA SER A 37 6.77 -2.11 7.95
C SER A 37 7.05 -0.84 7.16
N TYR A 38 6.06 -0.41 6.38
CA TYR A 38 6.10 0.82 5.61
C TYR A 38 4.96 1.71 6.03
N PHE A 39 5.18 3.03 6.04
CA PHE A 39 4.08 3.98 6.18
C PHE A 39 3.50 4.31 4.82
N VAL A 40 2.18 4.42 4.81
CA VAL A 40 1.38 4.56 3.61
C VAL A 40 0.24 5.52 3.95
N THR A 41 0.08 6.54 3.12
CA THR A 41 -0.99 7.53 3.22
C THR A 41 -2.00 7.32 2.10
N SER A 42 -3.02 8.16 1.99
CA SER A 42 -4.00 8.03 0.90
C SER A 42 -3.41 8.27 -0.50
N ASP A 43 -2.30 8.99 -0.58
CA ASP A 43 -1.68 9.39 -1.86
C ASP A 43 -0.24 8.91 -2.04
N THR A 44 0.47 8.53 -0.97
CA THR A 44 1.88 8.13 -1.04
C THR A 44 2.17 6.84 -0.28
N CYS A 45 3.23 6.15 -0.69
CA CYS A 45 3.70 4.94 -0.02
C CYS A 45 5.22 4.94 0.07
N GLU A 46 5.78 4.56 1.20
CA GLU A 46 7.24 4.48 1.37
C GLU A 46 7.87 3.21 0.80
N CYS A 47 7.05 2.32 0.24
CA CYS A 47 7.55 1.06 -0.28
C CYS A 47 8.48 1.26 -1.49
N PRO A 48 9.46 0.36 -1.68
CA PRO A 48 10.36 0.45 -2.82
C PRO A 48 9.61 0.42 -4.16
N GLY A 49 8.47 -0.28 -4.24
CA GLY A 49 7.63 -0.29 -5.44
C GLY A 49 7.09 1.09 -5.82
N PHE A 50 6.63 1.86 -4.83
CA PHE A 50 6.14 3.22 -5.04
C PHE A 50 7.29 4.17 -5.37
N LYS A 51 8.40 4.13 -4.61
CA LYS A 51 9.60 4.95 -4.91
C LYS A 51 10.12 4.70 -6.33
N ASN A 52 10.17 3.43 -6.75
CA ASN A 52 10.61 3.05 -8.08
C ASN A 52 9.63 3.57 -9.15
N PHE A 53 8.32 3.33 -8.97
CA PHE A 53 7.31 3.83 -9.90
C PHE A 53 7.35 5.36 -10.01
N TYR A 54 7.40 6.06 -8.87
CA TYR A 54 7.51 7.50 -8.81
C TYR A 54 8.75 7.98 -9.57
N LYS A 55 9.93 7.40 -9.32
CA LYS A 55 11.17 7.75 -10.04
C LYS A 55 11.04 7.60 -11.57
N PHE A 56 10.33 6.59 -12.07
CA PHE A 56 10.18 6.35 -13.52
C PHE A 56 8.99 7.07 -14.18
N HIS A 57 7.98 7.49 -13.40
CA HIS A 57 6.73 8.08 -13.89
C HIS A 57 6.43 9.48 -13.34
N HIS A 58 7.34 10.06 -12.56
CA HIS A 58 7.23 11.45 -12.09
C HIS A 58 7.10 12.40 -13.27
N GLY A 59 6.06 13.24 -13.27
CA GLY A 59 5.78 14.20 -14.35
C GLY A 59 4.90 13.69 -15.50
N LYS A 60 4.48 12.41 -15.52
CA LYS A 60 3.54 11.88 -16.53
C LYS A 60 2.06 11.95 -16.13
N GLY A 61 1.72 12.58 -15.00
CA GLY A 61 0.35 12.62 -14.48
C GLY A 61 -0.22 11.25 -14.06
N LEU A 62 0.62 10.21 -14.01
CA LEU A 62 0.24 8.86 -13.63
C LEU A 62 0.26 8.71 -12.11
N LYS A 63 -0.92 8.47 -11.52
CA LYS A 63 -1.04 8.22 -10.08
C LYS A 63 -0.41 6.86 -9.76
N ALA A 64 0.66 6.89 -8.97
CA ALA A 64 1.36 5.69 -8.54
C ALA A 64 0.44 4.79 -7.72
N ASN A 65 0.46 3.49 -8.02
CA ASN A 65 -0.31 2.50 -7.28
C ASN A 65 0.58 1.33 -6.87
N CYS A 66 0.42 0.86 -5.63
CA CYS A 66 1.14 -0.29 -5.09
C CYS A 66 0.19 -1.16 -4.26
N SER A 67 0.60 -2.40 -3.98
CA SER A 67 -0.20 -3.35 -3.19
C SER A 67 -0.61 -2.79 -1.81
N HIS A 68 0.17 -1.89 -1.23
CA HIS A 68 -0.14 -1.29 0.07
C HIS A 68 -1.21 -0.20 -0.04
N LEU A 69 -1.18 0.64 -1.08
CA LEU A 69 -2.23 1.63 -1.32
C LEU A 69 -3.58 0.94 -1.56
N GLU A 70 -3.60 -0.16 -2.32
CA GLU A 70 -4.82 -0.96 -2.44
C GLU A 70 -5.25 -1.59 -1.12
N ALA A 71 -4.31 -2.03 -0.27
CA ALA A 71 -4.66 -2.58 1.03
C ALA A 71 -5.37 -1.54 1.91
N ILE A 72 -4.91 -0.29 1.93
CA ILE A 72 -5.64 0.80 2.62
C ILE A 72 -7.00 1.03 2.00
N ARG A 73 -7.09 1.08 0.66
CA ARG A 73 -8.37 1.33 -0.02
C ARG A 73 -9.40 0.28 0.35
N ILE A 74 -9.00 -0.99 0.36
CA ILE A 74 -9.84 -2.11 0.80
C ILE A 74 -10.19 -1.96 2.28
N PHE A 75 -9.20 -1.68 3.14
CA PHE A 75 -9.41 -1.47 4.58
C PHE A 75 -10.42 -0.34 4.86
N LYS A 76 -10.33 0.78 4.15
CA LYS A 76 -11.25 1.93 4.24
C LYS A 76 -12.62 1.65 3.62
N GLN A 77 -12.73 0.75 2.63
CA GLN A 77 -14.01 0.37 2.02
C GLN A 77 -14.80 -0.61 2.88
N ASP A 78 -14.10 -1.41 3.70
CA ASP A 78 -14.70 -2.44 4.56
C ASP A 78 -15.06 -1.90 5.97
N SER A 79 -14.65 -0.68 6.31
CA SER A 79 -14.91 -0.01 7.61
C SER A 79 -16.12 0.90 7.62
#